data_AF-A0A2X4UWL4-F1
#
_entry.id   AF-A0A2X4UWL4-F1
#
_cell.length_a   1.000
_cell.length_b   1.000
_cell.length_c   1.000
_cell.angle_alpha   90.00
_cell.angle_beta   90.00
_cell.angle_gamma   90.00
#
_symmetry.space_group_name_H-M   'P 1'
#
loop_
_entity.id
_entity.type
_entity.pdbx_description
1 polymer ?
#
loop_
_entity_poly.entity_id
_entity_poly.type
_entity_poly.pdbx_seq_one_letter_code
_entity_poly.pdbx_strand_id
1 'polypeptide(L)'
;MNLALTVAVYASISKALGLPLRFPGKPGAYHSLLEMTDAGLLARATLWAATEPAAANQAFNINNGDLFRWSEMWPKIADYFGLETAPPLPMSLEQMMADKTALWATLAQQHDLAVTDYHAVTGWRFADFVFSWDYDMFADGSKARRFGFTQFVETEAMFFTLFDEFRRRRIIP
;
A
#
# COMPACT_ATOMS: atom_id res chain seq x y z
N MET A 1 -2.57 6.34 -8.01
CA MET A 1 -3.19 5.05 -7.61
C MET A 1 -2.73 4.74 -6.20
N ASN A 2 -3.58 4.24 -5.31
CA ASN A 2 -3.27 4.09 -3.88
C ASN A 2 -3.25 2.60 -3.48
N LEU A 3 -2.05 2.04 -3.31
CA LEU A 3 -1.88 0.64 -2.92
C LEU A 3 -2.39 0.38 -1.50
N ALA A 4 -2.03 1.25 -0.54
CA ALA A 4 -2.43 1.09 0.86
C ALA A 4 -3.95 1.05 1.00
N LEU A 5 -4.68 1.94 0.34
CA LEU A 5 -6.14 1.91 0.35
C LEU A 5 -6.69 0.60 -0.25
N THR A 6 -6.12 0.14 -1.37
CA THR A 6 -6.55 -1.11 -2.02
C THR A 6 -6.35 -2.32 -1.10
N VAL A 7 -5.22 -2.38 -0.39
CA VAL A 7 -4.94 -3.42 0.61
C VAL A 7 -5.92 -3.33 1.78
N ALA A 8 -6.21 -2.13 2.28
CA ALA A 8 -7.15 -1.91 3.37
C ALA A 8 -8.59 -2.34 3.01
N VAL A 9 -9.04 -2.06 1.78
CA VAL A 9 -10.35 -2.52 1.27
C VAL A 9 -10.35 -4.04 1.14
N TYR A 10 -9.29 -4.65 0.61
CA TYR A 10 -9.17 -6.12 0.54
C TYR A 10 -9.23 -6.78 1.92
N ALA A 11 -8.53 -6.23 2.91
CA ALA A 11 -8.58 -6.72 4.28
C ALA A 11 -9.97 -6.55 4.89
N SER A 12 -10.60 -5.40 4.70
CA SER A 12 -11.97 -5.13 5.20
C SER A 12 -12.99 -6.11 4.63
N ILE A 13 -12.91 -6.40 3.32
CA ILE A 13 -13.76 -7.40 2.67
C ILE A 13 -13.47 -8.81 3.17
N SER A 14 -12.21 -9.18 3.30
CA SER A 14 -11.81 -10.49 3.85
C SER A 14 -12.38 -10.69 5.26
N LYS A 15 -12.34 -9.65 6.10
CA LYS A 15 -12.93 -9.65 7.44
C LYS A 15 -14.43 -9.82 7.43
N ALA A 16 -15.13 -9.07 6.58
CA ALA A 16 -16.57 -9.18 6.44
C ALA A 16 -17.03 -10.58 5.99
N LEU A 17 -16.20 -11.28 5.21
CA LEU A 17 -16.44 -12.63 4.73
C LEU A 17 -15.97 -13.73 5.69
N GLY A 18 -15.30 -13.39 6.79
CA GLY A 18 -14.71 -14.36 7.71
C GLY A 18 -13.55 -15.16 7.09
N LEU A 19 -12.85 -14.58 6.12
CA LEU A 19 -11.74 -15.23 5.41
C LEU A 19 -10.39 -14.76 6.00
N PRO A 20 -9.37 -15.64 6.02
CA PRO A 20 -8.01 -15.22 6.36
C PRO A 20 -7.44 -14.29 5.28
N LEU A 21 -6.55 -13.38 5.66
CA LEU A 21 -5.89 -12.48 4.73
C LEU A 21 -4.76 -13.21 3.98
N ARG A 22 -5.07 -13.71 2.78
CA ARG A 22 -4.09 -14.39 1.92
C ARG A 22 -3.37 -13.39 1.02
N PHE A 23 -2.07 -13.53 0.86
CA PHE A 23 -1.34 -12.74 -0.13
C PHE A 23 -1.74 -13.21 -1.55
N PRO A 24 -2.26 -12.32 -2.41
CA PRO A 24 -2.82 -12.70 -3.71
C PRO A 24 -1.78 -12.74 -4.84
N GLY A 25 -0.56 -12.26 -4.58
CA GLY A 25 0.49 -12.11 -5.58
C GLY A 25 1.15 -13.40 -6.03
N LYS A 26 2.11 -13.25 -6.93
CA LYS A 26 2.98 -14.37 -7.33
C LYS A 26 3.78 -14.89 -6.13
N PRO A 27 4.11 -16.20 -6.08
CA PRO A 27 4.91 -16.76 -4.99
C PRO A 27 6.25 -16.06 -4.77
N GLY A 28 6.94 -15.65 -5.86
CA GLY A 28 8.21 -14.92 -5.77
C GLY A 28 8.05 -13.55 -5.10
N ALA A 29 6.98 -12.82 -5.44
CA ALA A 29 6.72 -11.48 -4.90
C ALA A 29 6.55 -11.48 -3.38
N TYR A 30 6.08 -12.59 -2.80
CA TYR A 30 5.92 -12.72 -1.35
C TYR A 30 7.25 -12.61 -0.60
N HIS A 31 8.34 -13.05 -1.23
CA HIS A 31 9.66 -13.10 -0.63
C HIS A 31 10.67 -12.12 -1.23
N SER A 32 10.35 -11.39 -2.30
CA SER A 32 11.24 -10.38 -2.90
C SER A 32 11.36 -9.11 -2.05
N LEU A 33 12.49 -8.41 -2.16
CA LEU A 33 12.69 -7.09 -1.53
C LEU A 33 11.92 -6.05 -2.32
N LEU A 34 11.24 -5.17 -1.59
CA LEU A 34 10.48 -4.08 -2.16
C LEU A 34 10.74 -2.79 -1.40
N GLU A 35 10.72 -1.67 -2.11
CA GLU A 35 10.64 -0.33 -1.52
C GLU A 35 9.25 0.28 -1.74
N MET A 36 8.93 1.30 -0.95
CA MET A 36 7.76 2.16 -1.16
C MET A 36 8.17 3.62 -1.09
N THR A 37 7.26 4.49 -1.54
CA THR A 37 7.42 5.94 -1.43
C THR A 37 6.16 6.54 -0.81
N ASP A 38 6.30 7.08 0.39
CA ASP A 38 5.29 7.89 1.06
C ASP A 38 5.00 9.15 0.24
N ALA A 39 3.71 9.48 0.07
CA ALA A 39 3.30 10.65 -0.69
C ALA A 39 3.74 11.95 -0.02
N GLY A 40 3.76 11.99 1.32
CA GLY A 40 4.27 13.14 2.08
C GLY A 40 5.77 13.34 1.90
N LEU A 41 6.54 12.26 1.95
CA LEU A 41 7.99 12.26 1.69
C LEU A 41 8.28 12.72 0.27
N LEU A 42 7.54 12.21 -0.73
CA LEU A 42 7.68 12.63 -2.12
C LEU A 42 7.37 14.12 -2.30
N ALA A 43 6.35 14.64 -1.63
CA ALA A 43 6.03 16.07 -1.66
C ALA A 43 7.17 16.91 -1.05
N ARG A 44 7.73 16.48 0.09
CA ARG A 44 8.89 17.15 0.71
C ARG A 44 10.14 17.07 -0.18
N ALA A 45 10.38 15.95 -0.84
CA ALA A 45 11.47 15.80 -1.81
C ALA A 45 11.29 16.69 -3.04
N THR A 46 10.05 16.83 -3.52
CA THR A 46 9.73 17.71 -4.65
C THR A 46 9.98 19.17 -4.29
N LEU A 47 9.53 19.60 -3.10
CA LEU A 47 9.81 20.94 -2.60
C LEU A 47 11.32 21.15 -2.45
N TRP A 48 12.02 20.20 -1.81
CA TRP A 48 13.47 20.25 -1.66
C TRP A 48 14.17 20.43 -3.01
N ALA A 49 13.86 19.59 -4.00
CA ALA A 49 14.47 19.67 -5.33
C ALA A 49 14.17 21.00 -6.06
N ALA A 50 13.02 21.62 -5.78
CA ALA A 50 12.67 22.93 -6.32
C ALA A 50 13.39 24.11 -5.63
N THR A 51 13.80 23.94 -4.38
CA THR A 51 14.38 25.02 -3.55
C THR A 51 15.87 24.90 -3.28
N GLU A 52 16.48 23.73 -3.51
CA GLU A 52 17.90 23.48 -3.31
C GLU A 52 18.68 23.77 -4.60
N PRO A 53 19.52 24.83 -4.65
CA PRO A 53 20.28 25.18 -5.85
C PRO A 53 21.17 24.03 -6.36
N ALA A 54 21.75 23.23 -5.46
CA ALA A 54 22.57 22.08 -5.86
C ALA A 54 21.75 20.99 -6.55
N ALA A 55 20.43 20.93 -6.32
CA ALA A 55 19.52 19.94 -6.91
C ALA A 55 19.04 20.32 -8.33
N ALA A 56 19.36 21.52 -8.81
CA ALA A 56 18.92 22.00 -10.12
C ALA A 56 19.41 21.09 -11.27
N ASN A 57 18.51 20.80 -12.23
CA ASN A 57 18.78 19.95 -13.39
C ASN A 57 19.29 18.54 -13.05
N GLN A 58 18.85 17.99 -11.92
CA GLN A 58 19.18 16.63 -11.49
C GLN A 58 17.93 15.73 -11.46
N ALA A 59 18.10 14.48 -11.87
CA ALA A 59 17.13 13.41 -11.59
C ALA A 59 17.51 12.69 -10.29
N PHE A 60 16.51 12.41 -9.44
CA PHE A 60 16.67 11.69 -8.17
C PHE A 60 15.58 10.61 -8.04
N ASN A 61 15.96 9.45 -7.52
CA ASN A 61 15.00 8.48 -6.99
C ASN A 61 14.64 8.89 -5.56
N ILE A 62 13.36 8.75 -5.20
CA ILE A 62 12.86 9.02 -3.86
C ILE A 62 12.12 7.77 -3.37
N ASN A 63 12.66 7.17 -2.32
CA ASN A 63 12.07 6.05 -1.60
C ASN A 63 12.03 6.35 -0.10
N ASN A 64 11.27 5.54 0.62
CA ASN A 64 11.09 5.63 2.07
C ASN A 64 12.41 5.51 2.85
N GLY A 65 13.39 4.82 2.28
CA GLY A 65 14.73 4.67 2.84
C GLY A 65 14.96 3.35 3.58
N ASP A 66 13.91 2.53 3.70
CA ASP A 66 13.93 1.13 4.12
C ASP A 66 13.49 0.20 2.99
N LEU A 67 13.68 -1.10 3.20
CA LEU A 67 13.21 -2.19 2.33
C LEU A 67 12.41 -3.17 3.18
N PHE A 68 11.44 -3.84 2.58
CA PHE A 68 10.65 -4.86 3.27
C PHE A 68 10.31 -6.03 2.35
N ARG A 69 9.79 -7.11 2.95
CA ARG A 69 9.18 -8.23 2.23
C ARG A 69 7.70 -8.31 2.54
N TRP A 70 6.89 -8.70 1.56
CA TRP A 70 5.48 -8.99 1.82
C TRP A 70 5.30 -10.10 2.86
N SER A 71 6.20 -11.09 2.91
CA SER A 71 6.17 -12.15 3.93
C SER A 71 6.30 -11.68 5.36
N GLU A 72 6.88 -10.49 5.58
CA GLU A 72 7.04 -9.89 6.89
C GLU A 72 5.93 -8.86 7.17
N MET A 73 5.52 -8.11 6.15
CA MET A 73 4.50 -7.05 6.27
C MET A 73 3.07 -7.60 6.33
N TRP A 74 2.77 -8.65 5.57
CA TRP A 74 1.41 -9.17 5.41
C TRP A 74 0.78 -9.67 6.71
N PRO A 75 1.50 -10.44 7.56
CA PRO A 75 0.98 -10.80 8.89
C PRO A 75 0.67 -9.59 9.76
N LYS A 76 1.51 -8.55 9.73
CA LYS A 76 1.31 -7.34 10.52
C LYS A 76 0.10 -6.54 10.04
N ILE A 77 -0.14 -6.51 8.72
CA ILE A 77 -1.37 -5.95 8.14
C ILE A 77 -2.58 -6.76 8.61
N ALA A 78 -2.51 -8.10 8.57
CA ALA A 78 -3.60 -8.95 9.04
C ALA A 78 -3.93 -8.67 10.51
N ASP A 79 -2.91 -8.61 11.37
CA ASP A 79 -3.04 -8.27 12.80
C ASP A 79 -3.70 -6.91 13.01
N TYR A 80 -3.29 -5.88 12.26
CA TYR A 80 -3.90 -4.54 12.31
C TYR A 80 -5.41 -4.56 11.99
N PHE A 81 -5.85 -5.44 11.09
CA PHE A 81 -7.27 -5.64 10.77
C PHE A 81 -7.97 -6.66 11.67
N GLY A 82 -7.24 -7.33 12.58
CA GLY A 82 -7.77 -8.42 13.40
C GLY A 82 -8.15 -9.64 12.56
N LEU A 83 -7.28 -10.02 11.63
CA LEU A 83 -7.41 -11.15 10.72
C LEU A 83 -6.30 -12.16 10.95
N GLU A 84 -6.64 -13.44 10.82
CA GLU A 84 -5.64 -14.48 10.66
C GLU A 84 -5.02 -14.42 9.25
N THR A 85 -3.77 -14.88 9.12
CA THR A 85 -3.19 -15.16 7.80
C THR A 85 -3.36 -16.63 7.42
N ALA A 86 -3.20 -16.90 6.13
CA ALA A 86 -3.08 -18.26 5.61
C ALA A 86 -2.08 -18.26 4.45
N PRO A 87 -1.60 -19.43 3.98
CA PRO A 87 -0.62 -19.49 2.90
C PRO A 87 -1.03 -18.61 1.69
N PRO A 88 -0.06 -17.96 1.02
CA PRO A 88 -0.34 -17.19 -0.20
C PRO A 88 -1.18 -18.00 -1.20
N LEU A 89 -2.10 -17.32 -1.87
CA LEU A 89 -2.95 -17.91 -2.90
C LEU A 89 -2.90 -16.99 -4.12
N PRO A 90 -2.05 -17.30 -5.12
CA PRO A 90 -1.95 -16.49 -6.32
C PRO A 90 -3.31 -16.38 -7.03
N MET A 91 -3.83 -15.16 -7.14
CA MET A 91 -5.12 -14.87 -7.77
C MET A 91 -5.17 -13.42 -8.26
N SER A 92 -5.97 -13.13 -9.29
CA SER A 92 -6.23 -11.75 -9.69
C SER A 92 -7.24 -11.12 -8.73
N LEU A 93 -6.84 -10.05 -8.05
CA LEU A 93 -7.78 -9.24 -7.27
C LEU A 93 -8.81 -8.58 -8.18
N GLU A 94 -8.45 -8.15 -9.40
CA GLU A 94 -9.41 -7.56 -10.35
C GLU A 94 -10.59 -8.51 -10.61
N GLN A 95 -10.31 -9.80 -10.81
CA GLN A 95 -11.34 -10.81 -11.05
C GLN A 95 -12.08 -11.20 -9.78
N MET A 96 -11.36 -11.50 -8.70
CA MET A 96 -11.94 -12.04 -7.45
C MET A 96 -12.76 -11.00 -6.68
N MET A 97 -12.50 -9.71 -6.91
CA MET A 97 -13.16 -8.60 -6.23
C MET A 97 -14.23 -7.92 -7.09
N ALA A 98 -14.47 -8.39 -8.32
CA ALA A 98 -15.37 -7.76 -9.28
C ALA A 98 -16.86 -7.77 -8.83
N ASP A 99 -17.27 -8.79 -8.10
CA ASP A 99 -18.65 -9.01 -7.62
C ASP A 99 -18.91 -8.45 -6.21
N LYS A 100 -17.94 -7.75 -5.61
CA LYS A 100 -18.00 -7.30 -4.20
C LYS A 100 -18.64 -5.94 -4.00
N THR A 101 -19.16 -5.29 -5.05
CA THR A 101 -19.84 -3.98 -4.95
C THR A 101 -21.00 -4.00 -3.96
N ALA A 102 -21.87 -5.02 -4.00
CA ALA A 102 -23.02 -5.11 -3.08
C ALA A 102 -22.60 -5.34 -1.61
N LEU A 103 -21.54 -6.13 -1.41
CA LEU A 103 -20.95 -6.33 -0.08
C LEU A 103 -20.36 -5.02 0.45
N TRP A 104 -19.62 -4.28 -0.37
CA TRP A 104 -19.05 -3.00 0.01
C TRP A 104 -20.14 -2.00 0.38
N ALA A 105 -21.22 -1.91 -0.40
CA ALA A 105 -22.36 -1.05 -0.07
C ALA A 105 -22.97 -1.38 1.30
N THR A 106 -23.07 -2.67 1.65
CA THR A 106 -23.53 -3.12 2.96
C THR A 106 -22.59 -2.69 4.07
N LEU A 107 -21.28 -2.87 3.90
CA LEU A 107 -20.27 -2.41 4.86
C LEU A 107 -20.29 -0.89 5.01
N ALA A 108 -20.43 -0.17 3.90
CA ALA A 108 -20.48 1.28 3.89
C ALA A 108 -21.66 1.81 4.69
N GLN A 109 -22.83 1.17 4.58
CA GLN A 109 -23.99 1.50 5.38
C GLN A 109 -23.80 1.14 6.87
N GLN A 110 -23.28 -0.05 7.17
CA GLN A 110 -23.10 -0.53 8.55
C GLN A 110 -22.10 0.32 9.35
N HIS A 111 -21.07 0.84 8.69
CA HIS A 111 -19.99 1.60 9.31
C HIS A 111 -20.05 3.12 9.05
N ASP A 112 -21.14 3.61 8.42
CA ASP A 112 -21.33 5.03 8.06
C ASP A 112 -20.12 5.62 7.30
N LEU A 113 -19.69 4.90 6.26
CA LEU A 113 -18.52 5.25 5.46
C LEU A 113 -18.79 6.47 4.57
N ALA A 114 -17.82 7.37 4.51
CA ALA A 114 -17.85 8.58 3.70
C ALA A 114 -17.78 8.31 2.19
N VAL A 115 -17.29 7.14 1.78
CA VAL A 115 -17.19 6.73 0.37
C VAL A 115 -17.90 5.40 0.18
N THR A 116 -19.08 5.45 -0.41
CA THR A 116 -19.92 4.27 -0.71
C THR A 116 -19.62 3.69 -2.10
N ASP A 117 -19.08 4.49 -3.01
CA ASP A 117 -18.69 4.03 -4.34
C ASP A 117 -17.46 3.12 -4.23
N TYR A 118 -17.70 1.84 -4.49
CA TYR A 118 -16.68 0.81 -4.47
C TYR A 118 -15.55 1.10 -5.46
N HIS A 119 -15.86 1.60 -6.66
CA HIS A 119 -14.84 1.84 -7.68
C HIS A 119 -13.94 3.03 -7.35
N ALA A 120 -14.42 3.97 -6.51
CA ALA A 120 -13.63 5.10 -6.03
C ALA A 120 -12.55 4.70 -4.99
N VAL A 121 -12.72 3.56 -4.32
CA VAL A 121 -11.79 3.09 -3.27
C VAL A 121 -10.91 1.92 -3.69
N THR A 122 -11.06 1.42 -4.92
CA THR A 122 -10.34 0.24 -5.39
C THR A 122 -9.38 0.52 -6.53
N GLY A 123 -8.15 0.01 -6.42
CA GLY A 123 -7.14 0.00 -7.47
C GLY A 123 -6.67 -1.41 -7.82
N TRP A 124 -7.58 -2.37 -8.05
CA TRP A 124 -7.25 -3.80 -8.15
C TRP A 124 -6.16 -4.15 -9.17
N ARG A 125 -6.25 -3.60 -10.38
CA ARG A 125 -5.22 -3.80 -11.42
C ARG A 125 -3.83 -3.33 -10.99
N PHE A 126 -3.77 -2.25 -10.22
CA PHE A 126 -2.51 -1.71 -9.72
C PHE A 126 -1.95 -2.55 -8.59
N ALA A 127 -2.80 -3.04 -7.69
CA ALA A 127 -2.38 -4.00 -6.69
C ALA A 127 -1.86 -5.29 -7.35
N ASP A 128 -2.59 -5.84 -8.33
CA ASP A 128 -2.16 -7.02 -9.11
C ASP A 128 -0.80 -6.76 -9.80
N PHE A 129 -0.60 -5.57 -10.36
CA PHE A 129 0.69 -5.19 -10.97
C PHE A 129 1.83 -5.16 -9.93
N VAL A 130 1.65 -4.51 -8.78
CA VAL A 130 2.67 -4.48 -7.71
C VAL A 130 2.94 -5.88 -7.16
N PHE A 131 1.90 -6.69 -6.95
CA PHE A 131 2.02 -8.06 -6.45
C PHE A 131 2.54 -9.06 -7.50
N SER A 132 2.82 -8.60 -8.72
CA SER A 132 3.40 -9.41 -9.79
C SER A 132 4.93 -9.37 -9.87
N TRP A 133 5.57 -8.47 -9.12
CA TRP A 133 7.03 -8.32 -9.07
C TRP A 133 7.66 -9.47 -8.29
N ASP A 134 8.02 -10.54 -9.00
CA ASP A 134 8.67 -11.75 -8.49
C ASP A 134 10.21 -11.66 -8.49
N TYR A 135 10.71 -10.43 -8.36
CA TYR A 135 12.12 -10.07 -8.29
C TYR A 135 12.26 -8.87 -7.36
N ASP A 136 13.47 -8.64 -6.85
CA ASP A 136 13.76 -7.49 -5.99
C ASP A 136 13.57 -6.18 -6.78
N MET A 137 12.74 -5.29 -6.26
CA MET A 137 12.36 -4.04 -6.91
C MET A 137 12.55 -2.84 -5.97
N PHE A 138 13.66 -2.13 -6.17
CA PHE A 138 13.99 -0.92 -5.43
C PHE A 138 14.95 -0.04 -6.24
N ALA A 139 15.08 1.22 -5.84
CA ALA A 139 15.91 2.21 -6.50
C ALA A 139 17.01 2.73 -5.57
N ASP A 140 18.13 3.19 -6.16
CA ASP A 140 19.17 3.84 -5.37
C ASP A 140 18.73 5.26 -4.96
N GLY A 141 18.44 5.43 -3.67
CA GLY A 141 18.13 6.74 -3.05
C GLY A 141 19.39 7.51 -2.61
N SER A 142 20.60 6.95 -2.76
CA SER A 142 21.82 7.54 -2.20
C SER A 142 22.20 8.88 -2.84
N LYS A 143 21.83 9.12 -4.10
CA LYS A 143 22.07 10.40 -4.79
C LYS A 143 21.36 11.57 -4.09
N ALA A 144 20.08 11.42 -3.73
CA ALA A 144 19.33 12.47 -3.06
C ALA A 144 19.96 12.81 -1.69
N ARG A 145 20.41 11.78 -0.96
CA ARG A 145 21.11 11.93 0.33
C ARG A 145 22.42 12.70 0.21
N ARG A 146 23.24 12.40 -0.82
CA ARG A 146 24.47 13.15 -1.10
C ARG A 146 24.22 14.62 -1.44
N PHE A 147 23.02 14.95 -1.93
CA PHE A 147 22.60 16.32 -2.24
C PHE A 147 21.84 16.99 -1.08
N GLY A 148 21.79 16.37 0.10
CA GLY A 148 21.23 16.96 1.32
C GLY A 148 19.81 16.54 1.66
N PHE A 149 19.13 15.72 0.84
CA PHE A 149 17.82 15.17 1.20
C PHE A 149 17.98 13.89 2.05
N THR A 150 17.96 14.05 3.37
CA THR A 150 18.18 12.95 4.33
C THR A 150 16.92 12.49 5.07
N GLN A 151 15.75 13.00 4.68
CA GLN A 151 14.48 12.58 5.28
C GLN A 151 14.14 11.15 4.86
N PHE A 152 13.46 10.43 5.75
CA PHE A 152 13.02 9.05 5.53
C PHE A 152 11.67 8.83 6.21
N VAL A 153 10.98 7.76 5.82
CA VAL A 153 9.73 7.30 6.42
C VAL A 153 9.83 5.79 6.55
N GLU A 154 9.53 5.24 7.72
CA GLU A 154 9.43 3.79 7.88
C GLU A 154 8.17 3.26 7.17
N THR A 155 8.33 2.28 6.29
CA THR A 155 7.25 1.78 5.43
C THR A 155 6.12 1.11 6.24
N GLU A 156 6.43 0.40 7.32
CA GLU A 156 5.41 -0.18 8.20
C GLU A 156 4.56 0.90 8.88
N ALA A 157 5.23 1.86 9.53
CA ALA A 157 4.56 2.98 10.17
C ALA A 157 3.73 3.80 9.18
N MET A 158 4.21 3.95 7.93
CA MET A 158 3.46 4.58 6.84
C MET A 158 2.14 3.84 6.56
N PHE A 159 2.15 2.51 6.39
CA PHE A 159 0.93 1.73 6.15
C PHE A 159 -0.08 1.92 7.28
N PHE A 160 0.35 1.79 8.54
CA PHE A 160 -0.57 1.91 9.67
C PHE A 160 -1.10 3.33 9.86
N THR A 161 -0.25 4.35 9.71
CA THR A 161 -0.68 5.75 9.73
C THR A 161 -1.73 6.02 8.65
N LEU A 162 -1.53 5.49 7.43
CA LEU A 162 -2.50 5.61 6.35
C LEU A 162 -3.81 4.88 6.66
N PHE A 163 -3.75 3.68 7.22
CA PHE A 163 -4.96 2.93 7.61
C PHE A 163 -5.73 3.65 8.73
N ASP A 164 -5.04 4.22 9.72
CA ASP A 164 -5.65 5.06 10.75
C ASP A 164 -6.31 6.29 10.13
N GLU A 165 -5.66 6.94 9.16
CA GLU A 165 -6.25 8.06 8.45
C GLU A 165 -7.50 7.65 7.66
N PHE A 166 -7.47 6.50 6.98
CA PHE A 166 -8.62 5.99 6.24
C PHE A 166 -9.79 5.69 7.17
N ARG A 167 -9.55 5.08 8.34
CA ARG A 167 -10.57 4.87 9.39
C ARG A 167 -11.12 6.19 9.92
N ARG A 168 -10.25 7.12 10.30
CA ARG A 168 -10.63 8.45 10.81
C ARG A 168 -11.50 9.21 9.81
N ARG A 169 -11.20 9.08 8.52
CA ARG A 169 -11.96 9.67 7.41
C ARG A 169 -13.16 8.83 6.97
N ARG A 170 -13.39 7.68 7.61
CA ARG A 170 -14.47 6.73 7.33
C ARG A 170 -14.46 6.26 5.87
N ILE A 171 -13.27 6.07 5.30
CA ILE A 171 -13.08 5.49 3.96
C ILE A 171 -13.12 3.96 4.04
N ILE A 172 -12.61 3.41 5.14
CA ILE A 172 -12.68 1.99 5.49
C ILE A 172 -13.32 1.84 6.89
N PRO A 173 -13.90 0.68 7.23
CA PRO A 173 -14.39 0.37 8.57
C PRO A 173 -13.37 0.49 9.71
#